data_AF-A0A211Z1D8-F1
#
_entry.id   AF-A0A211Z1D8-F1
#
_cell.length_a   1.000
_cell.length_b   1.000
_cell.length_c   1.000
_cell.angle_alpha   90.00
_cell.angle_beta   90.00
_cell.angle_gamma   90.00
#
_symmetry.space_group_name_H-M   'P 1'
#
loop_
_entity.id
_entity.type
_entity.pdbx_description
1 polymer ?
#
loop_
_entity_poly.entity_id
_entity_poly.type
_entity_poly.pdbx_seq_one_letter_code
_entity_poly.pdbx_strand_id
1 'polypeptide(L)'
;MAININNPEADELTRKFAKLEGVGITEAIVIAMKEAIERRRKAETPLQTAERLRRKHGVSLNDTARQPLPKRAFDDLWDKR
;
A
#
# COMPACT_ATOMS: atom_id res chain seq x y z
N MET A 1 6.22 -23.58 1.46
CA MET A 1 6.73 -23.26 0.11
C MET A 1 8.02 -22.49 0.27
N ALA A 2 9.07 -22.81 -0.50
CA ALA A 2 10.34 -22.09 -0.45
C ALA A 2 10.31 -20.92 -1.44
N ILE A 3 10.78 -19.74 -1.01
CA ILE A 3 10.97 -18.57 -1.87
C ILE A 3 12.42 -18.59 -2.32
N ASN A 4 12.67 -18.62 -3.63
CA ASN A 4 14.01 -18.55 -4.18
C ASN A 4 14.36 -17.09 -4.51
N ILE A 5 15.56 -16.65 -4.11
CA ILE A 5 16.06 -15.30 -4.32
C ILE A 5 17.29 -15.40 -5.24
N ASN A 6 17.11 -15.05 -6.51
CA ASN A 6 18.18 -15.14 -7.52
C ASN A 6 19.02 -13.86 -7.62
N ASN A 7 18.59 -12.77 -6.98
CA ASN A 7 19.35 -11.52 -6.93
C ASN A 7 20.31 -11.58 -5.72
N PRO A 8 21.64 -11.48 -5.93
CA PRO A 8 22.62 -11.61 -4.85
C PRO A 8 22.45 -10.58 -3.73
N GLU A 9 22.19 -9.32 -4.08
CA GLU A 9 21.99 -8.23 -3.12
C GLU A 9 20.75 -8.49 -2.25
N ALA A 10 19.65 -8.95 -2.86
CA ALA A 10 18.43 -9.28 -2.13
C ALA A 10 18.62 -10.48 -1.19
N ASP A 11 19.41 -11.49 -1.59
CA ASP A 11 19.73 -12.63 -0.72
C ASP A 11 20.59 -12.18 0.48
N GLU A 12 21.63 -11.38 0.25
CA GLU A 12 22.48 -10.83 1.30
C GLU A 12 21.69 -9.98 2.30
N LEU A 13 20.86 -9.05 1.80
CA LEU A 13 20.00 -8.22 2.64
C LEU A 13 19.02 -9.05 3.46
N THR A 14 18.40 -10.07 2.84
CA THR A 14 17.44 -10.93 3.52
C THR A 14 18.11 -11.77 4.59
N ARG A 15 19.30 -12.35 4.33
CA ARG A 15 20.06 -13.10 5.34
C ARG A 15 20.49 -12.21 6.50
N LYS A 16 20.95 -10.99 6.21
CA LYS A 16 21.32 -10.02 7.24
C LYS A 16 20.12 -9.68 8.12
N PHE A 17 18.97 -9.40 7.50
CA PHE A 17 17.74 -9.09 8.23
C PHE A 17 17.23 -10.28 9.06
N ALA A 18 17.21 -11.48 8.48
CA ALA A 18 16.86 -12.71 9.19
C ALA A 18 17.73 -12.95 10.43
N LYS A 19 19.04 -12.69 10.34
CA LYS A 19 19.96 -12.80 11.47
C LYS A 19 19.69 -11.75 12.55
N LEU A 20 19.35 -10.53 12.17
CA LEU A 20 19.02 -9.44 13.11
C LEU A 20 17.74 -9.75 13.88
N GLU A 21 16.72 -10.26 13.19
CA GLU A 21 15.42 -10.57 13.78
C GLU A 21 15.35 -11.96 14.43
N GLY A 22 16.37 -12.81 14.22
CA GLY A 22 16.41 -14.17 14.77
C GLY A 22 15.39 -15.12 14.14
N VAL A 23 14.97 -14.85 12.90
CA VAL A 23 13.92 -15.60 12.19
C VAL A 23 14.44 -16.30 10.94
N GLY A 24 13.62 -17.16 10.34
CA GLY A 24 13.93 -17.79 9.05
C GLY A 24 13.85 -16.81 7.89
N ILE A 25 14.49 -17.14 6.76
CA ILE A 25 14.52 -16.28 5.54
C ILE A 25 13.12 -15.88 5.07
N THR A 26 12.18 -16.84 4.99
CA THR A 26 10.81 -16.56 4.54
C THR A 26 10.09 -15.59 5.48
N GLU A 27 10.29 -15.73 6.79
CA GLU A 27 9.69 -14.85 7.78
C GLU A 27 10.29 -13.45 7.74
N ALA A 28 11.61 -13.35 7.57
CA ALA A 28 12.32 -12.09 7.36
C ALA A 28 11.75 -11.31 6.16
N ILE A 29 11.47 -11.98 5.03
CA ILE A 29 10.86 -11.35 3.86
C ILE A 29 9.47 -10.81 4.20
N VAL A 30 8.64 -11.61 4.89
CA VAL A 30 7.28 -11.20 5.23
C VAL A 30 7.29 -9.99 6.18
N ILE A 31 8.16 -9.99 7.18
CA ILE A 31 8.33 -8.87 8.12
C ILE A 31 8.76 -7.61 7.36
N ALA A 32 9.85 -7.70 6.58
CA ALA A 32 10.38 -6.56 5.82
C ALA A 32 9.33 -5.95 4.89
N MET A 33 8.56 -6.78 4.19
CA MET A 33 7.51 -6.32 3.28
C MET A 33 6.34 -5.67 4.01
N LYS A 34 5.90 -6.24 5.15
CA LYS A 34 4.85 -5.63 5.98
C LYS A 34 5.28 -4.26 6.49
N GLU A 35 6.49 -4.16 7.03
CA GLU A 35 7.02 -2.90 7.53
C GLU A 35 7.23 -1.86 6.43
N ALA A 36 7.72 -2.27 5.26
CA ALA A 36 7.87 -1.36 4.12
C ALA A 36 6.52 -0.79 3.68
N ILE A 37 5.48 -1.63 3.61
CA ILE A 37 4.11 -1.22 3.30
C ILE A 37 3.57 -0.29 4.40
N GLU A 38 3.73 -0.65 5.67
CA GLU A 38 3.27 0.19 6.78
C GLU A 38 3.99 1.54 6.82
N ARG A 39 5.30 1.56 6.68
CA ARG A 39 6.12 2.78 6.62
C ARG A 39 5.63 3.69 5.49
N ARG A 40 5.32 3.11 4.32
CA ARG A 40 4.78 3.86 3.18
C ARG A 40 3.35 4.35 3.42
N ARG A 41 2.52 3.58 4.13
CA ARG A 41 1.16 3.99 4.53
C ARG A 41 1.16 5.10 5.60
N LYS A 42 2.12 5.08 6.53
CA LYS A 42 2.26 6.10 7.58
C LYS A 42 2.91 7.39 7.07
N ALA A 43 3.59 7.34 5.91
CA ALA A 43 4.23 8.51 5.30
C ALA A 43 3.23 9.55 4.75
N GLU A 44 2.01 9.14 4.39
CA GLU A 44 0.95 10.04 3.93
C GLU A 44 -0.26 9.93 4.87
N THR A 45 -0.78 11.07 5.31
CA THR A 45 -2.11 11.11 5.94
C THR A 45 -3.19 10.72 4.90
N PRO A 46 -4.36 10.22 5.32
CA PRO A 46 -5.46 9.90 4.40
C PRO A 46 -5.81 11.05 3.44
N LEU A 47 -5.72 12.30 3.93
CA LEU A 47 -5.92 13.51 3.14
C LEU A 47 -4.86 13.69 2.05
N GLN A 48 -3.58 13.50 2.39
CA GLN A 48 -2.47 13.58 1.43
C GLN A 48 -2.53 12.46 0.40
N THR A 49 -2.88 11.22 0.81
CA THR A 49 -3.09 10.12 -0.12
C THR A 49 -4.26 10.41 -1.07
N ALA A 50 -5.38 10.92 -0.55
CA ALA A 50 -6.51 11.32 -1.39
C ALA A 50 -6.11 12.42 -2.37
N GLU A 51 -5.30 13.40 -1.95
CA GLU A 51 -4.77 14.44 -2.83
C GLU A 51 -3.84 13.90 -3.92
N ARG A 52 -2.90 13.02 -3.57
CA ARG A 52 -2.01 12.38 -4.54
C ARG A 52 -2.80 11.57 -5.57
N LEU A 53 -3.80 10.80 -5.12
CA LEU A 53 -4.66 10.03 -6.02
C LEU A 53 -5.46 10.94 -6.94
N ARG A 54 -6.06 12.02 -6.41
CA ARG A 54 -6.75 13.04 -7.21
C ARG A 54 -5.85 13.62 -8.30
N ARG A 55 -4.63 14.04 -7.94
CA ARG A 55 -3.63 14.53 -8.92
C ARG A 55 -3.27 13.48 -9.97
N LYS A 56 -2.99 12.24 -9.55
CA LYS A 56 -2.65 11.13 -10.47
C LYS A 56 -3.75 10.86 -11.50
N HIS A 57 -5.01 10.99 -11.10
CA HIS A 57 -6.17 10.72 -11.95
C HIS A 57 -6.77 11.99 -12.58
N GLY A 58 -6.12 13.15 -12.44
CA GLY A 58 -6.61 14.41 -13.00
C GLY A 58 -7.92 14.92 -12.39
N VAL A 59 -8.27 14.48 -11.18
CA VAL A 59 -9.52 14.86 -10.49
C VAL A 59 -9.30 16.14 -9.70
N SER A 60 -9.95 17.24 -10.07
CA SER A 60 -9.98 18.47 -9.26
C SER A 60 -11.26 18.52 -8.41
N LEU A 61 -11.11 18.96 -7.15
CA LEU A 61 -12.26 19.22 -6.28
C LEU A 61 -12.76 20.64 -6.53
N ASN A 62 -13.60 20.79 -7.54
CA ASN A 62 -14.38 22.00 -7.79
C ASN A 62 -15.46 22.13 -6.70
N ASP A 63 -16.07 23.30 -6.52
CA ASP A 63 -17.06 23.52 -5.45
C ASP A 63 -18.24 22.52 -5.50
N THR A 64 -18.62 22.08 -6.70
CA THR A 64 -19.61 21.01 -6.93
C THR A 64 -19.13 19.63 -6.50
N ALA A 65 -17.84 19.31 -6.69
CA ALA A 65 -17.26 18.02 -6.30
C ALA A 65 -17.02 17.90 -4.79
N ARG A 66 -17.18 18.99 -4.03
CA ARG A 66 -17.14 19.00 -2.56
C ARG A 66 -18.51 18.77 -1.93
N GLN A 67 -19.58 18.76 -2.72
CA GLN A 67 -20.91 18.44 -2.21
C GLN A 67 -21.08 16.93 -2.01
N PRO A 68 -21.78 16.51 -0.95
CA PRO A 68 -22.13 15.10 -0.77
C PRO A 68 -22.89 14.58 -1.99
N LEU A 69 -22.50 13.40 -2.48
CA LEU A 69 -23.25 12.74 -3.53
C LEU A 69 -24.61 12.28 -2.97
N PRO A 70 -25.68 12.31 -3.79
CA PRO A 70 -26.96 11.75 -3.40
C PRO A 70 -26.82 10.24 -3.14
N LYS A 71 -27.56 9.71 -2.15
CA LYS A 71 -27.52 8.30 -1.74
C LYS A 71 -27.63 7.33 -2.92
N ARG A 72 -28.48 7.65 -3.90
CA ARG A 72 -28.67 6.87 -5.12
C ARG A 72 -27.36 6.56 -5.87
N ALA A 73 -26.39 7.46 -5.86
CA ALA A 73 -25.09 7.24 -6.49
C ALA A 73 -24.30 6.11 -5.81
N PHE A 74 -24.48 5.91 -4.49
CA PHE A 74 -23.94 4.77 -3.77
C PHE A 74 -24.68 3.49 -4.18
N ASP A 75 -26.01 3.50 -4.16
CA ASP A 75 -26.82 2.33 -4.51
C ASP A 75 -26.47 1.81 -5.93
N ASP A 76 -26.38 2.70 -6.93
CA ASP A 76 -26.03 2.36 -8.32
C ASP A 76 -24.64 1.70 -8.51
N LEU A 77 -23.68 2.00 -7.62
CA LEU A 77 -22.32 1.44 -7.68
C LEU A 77 -22.24 0.01 -7.15
N TRP A 78 -23.16 -0.38 -6.26
CA TRP A 78 -23.16 -1.68 -5.58
C TRP A 78 -24.30 -2.62 -6.03
N ASP A 79 -25.34 -2.09 -6.69
CA ASP A 79 -26.47 -2.90 -7.22
C ASP A 79 -26.15 -3.69 -8.50
N LYS A 80 -25.00 -3.44 -9.15
CA LYS A 80 -24.54 -4.25 -10.29
C LYS A 80 -23.61 -5.37 -9.81
N ARG A 81 -24.20 -6.44 -9.26
CA ARG A 81 -23.47 -7.69 -8.99
C ARG A 81 -24.21 -8.90 -9.52
#